data_AF-A0A655ZQT5-F1
#
_entry.id   AF-A0A655ZQT5-F1
#
_cell.length_a   1.000
_cell.length_b   1.000
_cell.length_c   1.000
_cell.angle_alpha   90.00
_cell.angle_beta   90.00
_cell.angle_gamma   90.00
#
_symmetry.space_group_name_H-M   'P 1'
#
loop_
_entity.id
_entity.type
_entity.pdbx_description
1 polymer ?
#
loop_
_entity_poly.entity_id
_entity_poly.type
_entity_poly.pdbx_seq_one_letter_code
_entity_poly.pdbx_strand_id
1 'polypeptide(L)' 'MLALDEEGNLGVKTLQGEHVKFVPIQLVKAEQDGVWLTGLGEQVDIITRGQGFVRDGDKVLATQLSATH' A
#
# COMPACT_ATOMS: atom_id res chain seq x y z
N MET A 1 -3.82 5.70 -0.64
CA MET A 1 -4.78 5.48 0.47
C MET A 1 -4.13 4.57 1.48
N LEU A 2 -4.14 4.99 2.75
CA LEU A 2 -3.73 4.19 3.89
C LEU A 2 -4.90 3.30 4.32
N ALA A 3 -4.60 2.08 4.76
CA ALA A 3 -5.57 1.15 5.32
C ALA A 3 -5.24 0.86 6.79
N LEU A 4 -6.26 0.50 7.56
CA LEU A 4 -6.09 -0.02 8.91
C LEU A 4 -6.25 -1.54 8.87
N ASP A 5 -5.42 -2.26 9.63
CA ASP A 5 -5.66 -3.66 9.94
C ASP A 5 -6.68 -3.82 11.08
N GLU A 6 -6.95 -5.07 11.47
CA GLU A 6 -7.91 -5.41 12.53
C GLU A 6 -7.45 -4.94 13.92
N GLU A 7 -6.15 -4.69 14.10
CA GLU A 7 -5.55 -4.22 15.35
C GLU A 7 -5.45 -2.68 15.40
N GLY A 8 -5.82 -1.99 14.31
CA GLY A 8 -5.76 -0.54 14.20
C GLY A 8 -4.40 0.01 13.77
N ASN A 9 -3.49 -0.85 13.28
CA ASN A 9 -2.24 -0.39 12.70
C ASN A 9 -2.46 0.13 11.29
N LEU A 10 -1.81 1.25 10.97
CA LEU A 10 -1.79 1.78 9.61
C LEU A 10 -0.87 0.92 8.74
N GLY A 11 -1.29 0.71 7.50
CA GLY A 11 -0.53 0.01 6.49
C GLY A 11 -0.96 0.38 5.08
N VAL A 12 -0.27 -0.22 4.12
CA VAL A 12 -0.62 -0.14 2.70
C VAL A 12 -0.73 -1.55 2.14
N LYS A 13 -1.65 -1.72 1.19
CA LYS A 13 -1.73 -2.96 0.42
C LYS A 13 -0.75 -2.86 -0.74
N THR A 14 0.18 -3.79 -0.71
CA THR A 14 1.24 -3.96 -1.70
C THR A 14 0.93 -5.17 -2.57
N LEU A 15 1.60 -5.26 -3.71
CA LEU A 15 1.56 -6.42 -4.56
C LEU A 15 2.90 -7.15 -4.49
N GLN A 16 2.88 -8.43 -4.13
CA GLN A 16 4.04 -9.31 -4.19
C GLN A 16 3.80 -10.37 -5.27
N GLY A 17 4.26 -10.08 -6.49
CA GLY A 17 3.95 -10.87 -7.67
C GLY A 17 2.49 -10.70 -8.09
N GLU A 18 1.68 -11.73 -7.93
CA GLU A 18 0.22 -11.68 -8.21
C GLU A 18 -0.63 -11.66 -6.93
N HIS A 19 0.00 -11.60 -5.75
CA HIS A 19 -0.72 -11.68 -4.47
C HIS A 19 -0.69 -10.35 -3.73
N VAL A 20 -1.81 -10.00 -3.14
CA VAL A 20 -1.95 -8.85 -2.26
C VAL A 20 -1.28 -9.14 -0.93
N LYS A 21 -0.51 -8.17 -0.45
CA LYS A 21 0.14 -8.23 0.86
C LYS A 21 -0.05 -6.94 1.63
N PHE A 22 -0.55 -7.03 2.85
CA PHE A 22 -0.61 -5.90 3.76
C PHE A 22 0.76 -5.68 4.40
N VAL A 23 1.27 -4.46 4.27
CA VAL A 23 2.53 -4.05 4.89
C VAL A 23 2.23 -2.93 5.88
N PRO A 24 2.50 -3.11 7.19
CA PRO A 24 2.35 -2.06 8.17
C PRO A 24 3.37 -0.95 7.89
N ILE A 25 2.94 0.29 8.09
CA ILE A 25 3.75 1.48 7.84
C ILE A 25 3.76 2.37 9.07
N GLN A 26 4.85 3.12 9.22
CA GLN A 26 4.99 4.09 10.30
C GLN A 26 4.92 5.49 9.72
N LEU A 27 3.95 6.26 10.20
CA LEU A 27 3.82 7.67 9.88
C LEU A 27 4.93 8.45 10.56
N VAL A 28 5.82 9.05 9.76
CA VAL A 28 6.91 9.89 10.28
C VAL A 28 6.45 11.33 10.38
N LYS A 29 5.79 11.84 9.33
CA LYS A 29 5.33 13.22 9.26
C LYS A 29 4.12 13.33 8.33
N ALA A 30 3.17 14.19 8.70
CA ALA A 30 2.08 14.60 7.83
C ALA A 30 2.11 16.13 7.73
N GLU A 31 2.21 16.64 6.51
CA GLU A 31 2.12 18.07 6.20
C GLU A 31 0.96 18.31 5.21
N GLN A 32 0.71 19.57 4.85
CA GLN A 32 -0.39 19.92 3.94
C GLN A 32 -0.21 19.38 2.52
N ASP A 33 1.03 19.18 2.09
CA ASP A 33 1.43 18.75 0.75
C ASP A 33 1.64 17.24 0.63
N GLY A 34 1.74 16.52 1.75
CA GLY A 34 2.00 15.10 1.70
C GLY A 34 2.19 14.40 3.05
N VAL A 35 2.43 13.10 2.96
CA VAL A 35 2.62 12.21 4.10
C VAL A 35 3.90 11.42 3.89
N TRP A 36 4.82 11.49 4.84
CA TRP A 36 6.07 10.74 4.85
C TRP A 36 5.92 9.50 5.72
N LEU A 37 6.20 8.36 5.11
CA LEU A 37 6.01 7.04 5.68
C LEU A 37 7.31 6.26 5.64
N THR A 38 7.51 5.40 6.62
CA THR A 38 8.63 4.44 6.65
C THR A 38 8.09 3.02 6.86
N GLY A 39 8.97 2.02 6.68
CA GLY A 39 8.60 0.60 6.78
C GLY A 39 8.29 -0.06 5.44
N LEU A 40 8.25 0.71 4.35
CA LEU A 40 8.26 0.21 2.99
C LEU A 40 9.72 0.10 2.55
N GLY A 41 10.13 -1.06 2.05
CA GLY A 41 11.51 -1.28 1.57
C GLY A 41 11.89 -0.34 0.41
N GLU A 42 13.08 -0.54 -0.17
CA GLU A 42 13.60 0.39 -1.19
C GLU A 42 12.69 0.56 -2.42
N GLN A 43 12.00 -0.52 -2.82
CA GLN A 43 11.04 -0.48 -3.92
C GLN A 43 9.87 -1.41 -3.62
N VAL A 44 8.65 -0.92 -3.85
CA VAL A 44 7.42 -1.68 -3.59
C VAL A 44 6.32 -1.27 -4.57
N ASP A 45 5.60 -2.26 -5.09
CA ASP A 45 4.39 -2.03 -5.86
C ASP A 45 3.20 -1.84 -4.92
N ILE A 46 2.52 -0.70 -5.02
CA ILE A 46 1.37 -0.35 -4.17
C ILE A 46 0.06 -0.40 -4.94
N ILE A 47 -1.00 -0.85 -4.25
CA ILE A 47 -2.34 -0.91 -4.81
C ILE A 47 -3.06 0.42 -4.55
N THR A 48 -3.10 1.27 -5.58
CA THR A 48 -3.70 2.61 -5.49
C THR A 48 -5.20 2.63 -5.78
N ARG A 49 -5.69 1.71 -6.62
CA ARG A 49 -7.10 1.55 -6.98
C ARG A 49 -7.59 0.16 -6.61
N GLY A 50 -8.82 0.07 -6.09
CA GLY A 50 -9.44 -1.21 -5.74
C GLY A 50 -8.97 -1.82 -4.41
N GLN A 51 -8.14 -1.14 -3.62
CA GLN A 51 -7.61 -1.68 -2.35
C GLN A 51 -8.67 -2.06 -1.30
N GLY A 52 -9.89 -1.49 -1.39
CA GLY A 52 -11.00 -1.85 -0.51
C GLY A 52 -11.70 -3.17 -0.87
N PHE A 53 -11.43 -3.72 -2.05
CA PHE A 53 -12.09 -4.93 -2.58
C PHE A 53 -11.23 -6.19 -2.47
N VAL A 54 -9.98 -6.03 -2.04
CA VAL A 54 -9.00 -7.12 -1.96
C VAL A 54 -8.53 -7.29 -0.53
N ARG A 55 -8.23 -8.51 -0.11
CA ARG A 55 -7.73 -8.88 1.22
C ARG A 55 -6.28 -9.36 1.13
N ASP A 56 -5.61 -9.48 2.27
CA ASP A 56 -4.29 -10.09 2.32
C ASP A 56 -4.34 -11.52 1.78
N GLY A 57 -3.38 -11.89 0.93
CA GLY A 57 -3.31 -13.19 0.27
C GLY A 57 -4.16 -13.33 -1.00
N ASP A 58 -5.02 -12.36 -1.33
CA ASP A 58 -5.83 -12.44 -2.55
C ASP A 58 -4.95 -12.42 -3.80
N LYS A 59 -5.25 -13.31 -4.75
CA LYS A 59 -4.65 -13.27 -6.08
C LYS A 59 -5.37 -12.23 -6.93
N VAL A 60 -4.62 -11.32 -7.54
CA VAL A 60 -5.16 -10.22 -8.37
C VAL A 60 -4.40 -10.10 -9.69
N LEU A 61 -5.09 -9.62 -10.71
CA LEU A 61 -4.48 -9.17 -11.96
C LEU A 61 -4.31 -7.66 -11.86
N ALA A 62 -3.09 -7.22 -11.54
CA ALA A 62 -2.78 -5.80 -11.41
C ALA A 62 -2.28 -5.22 -12.74
N THR A 63 -2.71 -3.99 -13.05
CA THR A 63 -2.15 -3.20 -14.15
C THR A 63 -1.21 -2.16 -13.56
N GLN A 64 0.03 -2.14 -14.03
CA GLN A 64 1.04 -1.21 -13.55
C GLN A 64 0.72 0.20 -14.02
N LEU A 65 0.57 1.13 -13.08
CA LEU A 65 0.39 2.54 -13.39
C LEU A 65 1.77 3.19 -13.45
N SER A 66 2.33 3.31 -14.65
CA SER A 66 3.53 4.11 -14.88
C SER A 66 3.11 5.58 -14.92
N ALA A 67 3.35 6.32 -13.85
CA ALA A 67 3.24 7.77 -13.91
C ALA A 67 4.44 8.29 -14.70
N THR A 68 4.24 8.55 -15.99
CA THR A 68 5.21 9.31 -16.80
C THR A 68 5.32 10.70 -16.18
N HIS A 69 6.55 11.08 -15.80
CA HIS A 69 6.88 12.44 -15.35
C HIS A 69 6.53 13.48 -16.42
#